data_AF-A0A383E5R6-F1
#
_entry.id   AF-A0A383E5R6-F1
#
_cell.length_a   1.000
_cell.length_b   1.000
_cell.length_c   1.000
_cell.angle_alpha   90.00
_cell.angle_beta   90.00
_cell.angle_gamma   90.00
#
_symmetry.space_group_name_H-M   'P 1'
#
loop_
_entity.id
_entity.type
_entity.pdbx_description
1 polymer ?
#
loop_
_entity_poly.entity_id
_entity_poly.type
_entity_poly.pdbx_seq_one_letter_code
_entity_poly.pdbx_strand_id
1 'polypeptide(L)'
;AHANYPAQPFYIRAIEVSTMGIFVSWIFIRYGILATLIWHFSVDAFYSAMILLRSSNAYFITTGAVCAGLVLFPLIYAIISYRKNGGFVSSDHLVNALDTEIVEEKSETKELIDKTRISISYNPLSSGRVKLGLCVGIIGILLYSFISISLKSDDPIYNFTRMDKNRTEATKIAREYLTDQGFNLDGYQSVTYSENWLPSGGIMDKKNKYVAYILENGGKDKLRHFLSEDYI
;
A
#
# COMPACT_ATOMS: atom_id res chain seq x y z
N ALA A 1 -1.46 11.26 -4.53
CA ALA A 1 -2.66 11.37 -5.38
C ALA A 1 -3.53 10.13 -5.14
N HIS A 2 -4.82 10.29 -4.84
CA HIS A 2 -5.73 9.19 -4.47
C HIS A 2 -6.56 8.61 -5.64
N ALA A 3 -6.38 9.15 -6.86
CA ALA A 3 -7.02 8.67 -8.07
C ALA A 3 -5.97 8.70 -9.19
N ASN A 4 -5.22 7.61 -9.36
CA ASN A 4 -4.17 7.49 -10.37
C ASN A 4 -4.67 6.91 -11.70
N TYR A 5 -5.99 6.87 -11.93
CA TYR A 5 -6.58 6.42 -13.19
C TYR A 5 -7.59 7.45 -13.71
N PRO A 6 -7.77 7.55 -15.05
CA PRO A 6 -8.69 8.52 -15.65
C PRO A 6 -10.15 8.16 -15.30
N ALA A 7 -10.71 8.86 -14.32
CA ALA A 7 -12.12 8.76 -13.93
C ALA A 7 -12.94 9.76 -14.76
N GLN A 8 -13.61 9.28 -15.81
CA GLN A 8 -14.56 10.08 -16.59
C GLN A 8 -15.98 9.51 -16.42
N PRO A 9 -16.98 10.34 -16.07
CA PRO A 9 -16.91 11.76 -15.70
C PRO A 9 -16.30 11.98 -14.31
N PHE A 10 -15.87 13.21 -14.00
CA PHE A 10 -15.09 13.54 -12.80
C PHE A 10 -15.74 13.11 -11.45
N TYR A 11 -17.06 12.94 -11.43
CA TYR A 11 -17.83 12.57 -10.24
C TYR A 11 -18.00 11.05 -10.04
N ILE A 12 -17.63 10.20 -11.01
CA ILE A 12 -17.90 8.75 -10.93
C ILE A 12 -17.23 8.11 -9.71
N ARG A 13 -16.01 8.57 -9.37
CA ARG A 13 -15.28 8.10 -8.20
C ARG A 13 -15.99 8.44 -6.90
N ALA A 14 -16.60 9.63 -6.83
CA ALA A 14 -17.36 10.04 -5.66
C ALA A 14 -18.56 9.11 -5.49
N ILE A 15 -19.29 8.80 -6.57
CA ILE A 15 -20.42 7.86 -6.52
C ILE A 15 -19.96 6.47 -6.06
N GLU A 16 -18.95 5.88 -6.70
CA GLU A 16 -18.46 4.54 -6.36
C GLU A 16 -18.02 4.42 -4.90
N VAL A 17 -17.17 5.36 -4.44
CA VAL A 17 -16.62 5.32 -3.09
C VAL A 17 -17.68 5.69 -2.06
N SER A 18 -18.59 6.62 -2.35
CA SER A 18 -19.70 6.96 -1.45
C SER A 18 -20.67 5.80 -1.28
N THR A 19 -21.03 5.10 -2.37
CA THR A 19 -21.90 3.91 -2.28
C THR A 19 -21.24 2.81 -1.45
N MET A 20 -19.94 2.55 -1.67
CA MET A 20 -19.20 1.60 -0.84
C MET A 20 -19.10 2.08 0.62
N GLY A 21 -18.89 3.37 0.84
CA GLY A 21 -18.84 3.98 2.16
C GLY A 21 -20.13 3.76 2.94
N ILE A 22 -21.29 3.97 2.33
CA ILE A 22 -22.61 3.72 2.95
C ILE A 22 -22.76 2.23 3.32
N PHE A 23 -22.38 1.33 2.41
CA PHE A 23 -22.43 -0.10 2.67
C PHE A 23 -21.53 -0.52 3.84
N VAL A 24 -20.30 0.01 3.89
CA VAL A 24 -19.35 -0.24 4.98
C VAL A 24 -19.81 0.40 6.29
N SER A 25 -20.44 1.58 6.25
CA SER A 25 -21.07 2.20 7.43
C SER A 25 -22.20 1.35 7.99
N TRP A 26 -23.00 0.71 7.13
CA TRP A 26 -24.02 -0.24 7.58
C TRP A 26 -23.40 -1.48 8.26
N ILE A 27 -22.33 -2.04 7.69
CA ILE A 27 -21.55 -3.13 8.32
C ILE A 27 -20.98 -2.68 9.67
N PHE A 28 -20.43 -1.46 9.74
CA PHE A 28 -19.89 -0.89 10.96
C PHE A 28 -20.93 -0.84 12.08
N ILE A 29 -22.13 -0.30 11.80
CA ILE A 29 -23.20 -0.21 12.81
C ILE A 29 -23.61 -1.61 13.29
N ARG A 30 -23.67 -2.59 12.38
CA ARG A 30 -24.12 -3.95 12.72
C ARG A 30 -23.08 -4.81 13.42
N TYR A 31 -21.81 -4.72 13.02
CA TYR A 31 -20.74 -5.67 13.40
C TYR A 31 -19.52 -5.02 14.06
N GLY A 32 -19.48 -3.69 14.12
CA GLY A 32 -18.48 -2.91 14.86
C GLY A 32 -17.19 -2.66 14.10
N ILE A 33 -16.26 -2.00 14.79
CA ILE A 33 -15.00 -1.55 14.19
C ILE A 33 -14.10 -2.68 13.72
N LEU A 34 -14.12 -3.83 14.42
CA LEU A 34 -13.28 -4.97 14.08
C LEU A 34 -13.65 -5.56 12.72
N ALA A 35 -14.95 -5.65 12.40
CA ALA A 35 -15.42 -6.13 11.11
C ALA A 35 -14.97 -5.21 9.97
N THR A 36 -15.07 -3.90 10.16
CA THR A 36 -14.58 -2.92 9.17
C THR A 36 -13.07 -2.94 8.99
N LEU A 37 -12.31 -3.17 10.06
CA LEU A 37 -10.85 -3.27 9.98
C LEU A 37 -10.41 -4.51 9.20
N ILE A 38 -11.04 -5.66 9.48
CA ILE A 38 -10.80 -6.90 8.75
C ILE A 38 -11.15 -6.71 7.28
N TRP A 39 -12.32 -6.14 6.97
CA TRP A 39 -12.74 -5.86 5.60
C TRP A 39 -11.72 -4.99 4.84
N HIS A 40 -11.31 -3.86 5.43
CA HIS A 40 -10.39 -2.93 4.79
C HIS A 40 -9.03 -3.58 4.52
N PHE A 41 -8.50 -4.29 5.51
CA PHE A 41 -7.26 -5.06 5.37
C PHE A 41 -7.37 -6.11 4.26
N SER A 42 -8.47 -6.88 4.23
CA SER A 42 -8.68 -7.93 3.25
C SER A 42 -8.77 -7.40 1.82
N VAL A 43 -9.49 -6.30 1.60
CA VAL A 43 -9.64 -5.68 0.27
C VAL A 43 -8.29 -5.17 -0.25
N ASP A 44 -7.52 -4.46 0.58
CA ASP A 44 -6.21 -3.93 0.17
C ASP A 44 -5.20 -5.03 -0.13
N ALA A 45 -5.14 -6.04 0.74
CA ALA A 45 -4.24 -7.17 0.55
C ALA A 45 -4.64 -8.00 -0.67
N PHE A 46 -5.94 -8.18 -0.94
CA PHE A 46 -6.43 -8.89 -2.12
C PHE A 46 -6.06 -8.17 -3.43
N TYR A 47 -6.32 -6.87 -3.53
CA TYR A 47 -5.97 -6.11 -4.74
C TYR A 47 -4.46 -6.09 -4.97
N SER A 48 -3.68 -5.91 -3.90
CA SER A 48 -2.22 -5.93 -3.97
C SER A 48 -1.70 -7.30 -4.41
N ALA A 49 -2.23 -8.38 -3.83
CA ALA A 49 -1.87 -9.75 -4.18
C ALA A 49 -2.19 -10.08 -5.65
N MET A 50 -3.37 -9.70 -6.14
CA MET A 50 -3.79 -9.92 -7.53
C MET A 50 -2.82 -9.28 -8.54
N ILE A 51 -2.39 -8.05 -8.29
CA ILE A 51 -1.43 -7.36 -9.16
C ILE A 51 -0.07 -8.09 -9.17
N LEU A 52 0.40 -8.48 -7.99
CA LEU A 52 1.68 -9.16 -7.82
C LEU A 52 1.69 -10.57 -8.44
N LEU A 53 0.61 -11.33 -8.29
CA LEU A 53 0.43 -12.67 -8.85
C LEU A 53 0.39 -12.67 -10.38
N ARG A 54 -0.02 -11.57 -11.01
CA ARG A 54 -0.04 -11.43 -12.47
C ARG A 54 1.32 -11.06 -13.07
N SER A 55 2.34 -10.85 -12.23
CA SER A 55 3.69 -10.55 -12.70
C SER A 55 4.38 -11.79 -13.28
N SER A 56 5.31 -11.59 -14.21
CA SER A 56 6.20 -12.65 -14.72
C SER A 56 7.38 -12.93 -13.80
N ASN A 57 7.63 -12.08 -12.80
CA ASN A 57 8.74 -12.23 -11.86
C ASN A 57 8.34 -13.14 -10.68
N ALA A 58 9.11 -14.20 -10.45
CA ALA A 58 8.91 -15.14 -9.34
C ALA A 58 8.89 -14.45 -7.96
N TYR A 59 9.65 -13.36 -7.78
CA TYR A 59 9.61 -12.52 -6.58
C TYR A 59 8.20 -11.98 -6.30
N PHE A 60 7.60 -11.36 -7.32
CA PHE A 60 6.29 -10.74 -7.20
C PHE A 60 5.20 -11.81 -7.06
N ILE A 61 5.30 -12.93 -7.78
CA ILE A 61 4.37 -14.05 -7.62
C ILE A 61 4.40 -14.60 -6.18
N THR A 62 5.59 -14.88 -5.63
CA THR A 62 5.73 -15.41 -4.27
C THR A 62 5.25 -14.43 -3.21
N THR A 63 5.56 -13.14 -3.37
CA THR A 63 5.06 -12.06 -2.50
C THR A 63 3.54 -11.96 -2.57
N GLY A 64 2.97 -12.00 -3.78
CA GLY A 64 1.52 -11.99 -3.99
C GLY A 64 0.83 -13.19 -3.36
N ALA A 65 1.42 -14.39 -3.45
CA ALA A 65 0.91 -15.60 -2.83
C ALA A 65 0.90 -15.49 -1.28
N VAL A 66 1.97 -14.94 -0.69
CA VAL A 66 2.03 -14.68 0.76
C VAL A 66 0.95 -13.67 1.17
N CYS A 67 0.81 -12.56 0.45
CA CYS A 67 -0.24 -11.57 0.70
C CYS A 67 -1.64 -12.17 0.60
N ALA A 68 -1.93 -12.98 -0.42
CA ALA A 68 -3.20 -13.69 -0.54
C ALA A 68 -3.44 -14.65 0.64
N GLY A 69 -2.40 -15.33 1.11
CA GLY A 69 -2.47 -16.18 2.30
C GLY A 69 -2.78 -15.42 3.59
N LEU A 70 -2.23 -14.22 3.76
CA LEU A 70 -2.48 -13.38 4.95
C LEU A 70 -3.96 -12.94 5.06
N VAL A 71 -4.65 -12.73 3.94
CA VAL A 71 -6.09 -12.44 3.93
C VAL A 71 -6.91 -13.54 4.62
N LEU A 72 -6.41 -14.78 4.62
CA LEU A 72 -7.08 -15.92 5.23
C LEU A 72 -6.85 -16.01 6.75
N PHE A 73 -5.93 -15.24 7.35
CA PHE A 73 -5.62 -15.35 8.78
C PHE A 73 -6.84 -15.11 9.70
N PRO A 74 -7.66 -14.06 9.52
CA PRO A 74 -8.87 -13.88 10.32
C PRO A 74 -9.83 -15.07 10.20
N LEU A 75 -9.97 -15.62 8.99
CA LEU A 75 -10.81 -16.79 8.73
C LEU A 75 -10.27 -18.07 9.39
N ILE A 76 -8.97 -18.34 9.25
CA ILE A 76 -8.30 -19.48 9.88
C ILE A 76 -8.45 -19.39 11.40
N TYR A 77 -8.23 -18.21 11.97
CA TYR A 77 -8.43 -17.99 13.41
C TYR A 77 -9.89 -18.27 13.82
N ALA A 78 -10.87 -17.77 13.07
CA ALA A 78 -12.29 -18.02 13.33
C ALA A 78 -12.62 -19.53 13.29
N ILE A 79 -12.10 -20.27 12.31
CA ILE A 79 -12.28 -21.73 12.20
C ILE A 79 -11.66 -22.46 13.40
N ILE A 80 -10.42 -22.12 13.78
CA ILE A 80 -9.74 -22.74 14.93
C ILE A 80 -10.51 -22.46 16.22
N SER A 81 -10.93 -21.21 16.41
CA SER A 81 -11.71 -20.78 17.59
C SER A 81 -13.05 -21.52 17.65
N TYR A 82 -13.78 -21.61 16.54
CA TYR A 82 -15.04 -22.35 16.45
C TYR A 82 -14.87 -23.81 16.84
N ARG A 83 -13.84 -24.48 16.29
CA ARG A 83 -13.55 -25.89 16.61
C ARG A 83 -13.17 -26.10 18.07
N LYS A 84 -12.42 -25.17 18.67
CA LYS A 84 -11.97 -25.27 20.06
C LYS A 84 -13.09 -24.99 21.07
N ASN A 85 -13.97 -24.04 20.75
CA ASN A 85 -15.01 -23.57 21.66
C ASN A 85 -16.38 -24.23 21.42
N GLY A 86 -16.51 -25.06 20.38
CA GLY A 86 -17.72 -25.83 20.09
C GLY A 86 -18.88 -25.02 19.50
N GLY A 87 -18.63 -23.79 19.05
CA GLY A 87 -19.64 -22.89 18.53
C GLY A 87 -19.19 -21.44 18.49
N PHE A 88 -20.05 -20.57 17.94
CA PHE A 88 -19.90 -19.13 18.09
C PHE A 88 -20.47 -18.71 19.44
N VAL A 89 -19.74 -17.87 20.16
CA VAL A 89 -20.28 -17.17 21.34
C VAL A 89 -21.41 -16.29 20.87
N SER A 90 -22.52 -16.22 21.62
CA SER A 90 -23.64 -15.35 21.25
C SER A 90 -23.14 -13.91 21.10
N SER A 91 -23.38 -13.35 19.91
CA SER A 91 -23.09 -11.95 19.59
C SER A 91 -24.21 -11.01 20.03
N ASP A 92 -25.24 -11.51 20.72
CA ASP A 92 -26.39 -10.71 21.13
C ASP A 92 -25.94 -9.48 21.95
N HIS A 93 -24.87 -9.62 22.73
CA HIS A 93 -24.28 -8.55 23.54
C HIS A 93 -23.21 -7.71 22.83
N LEU A 94 -22.85 -8.03 21.58
CA LEU A 94 -21.74 -7.39 20.83
C LEU A 94 -22.22 -6.54 19.65
N VAL A 95 -23.52 -6.25 19.58
CA VAL A 95 -24.08 -5.36 18.57
C VAL A 95 -23.89 -3.92 19.04
N ASN A 96 -23.26 -3.06 18.25
CA ASN A 96 -23.06 -1.65 18.65
C ASN A 96 -24.38 -0.89 18.87
N ALA A 97 -25.50 -1.45 18.38
CA ALA A 97 -26.85 -0.98 18.66
C ALA A 97 -27.28 -1.08 20.13
N LEU A 98 -26.55 -1.85 20.96
CA LEU A 98 -26.75 -1.90 22.41
C LEU A 98 -25.91 -0.86 23.17
N ASP A 99 -24.83 -0.35 22.57
CA ASP A 99 -23.98 0.71 23.12
C ASP A 99 -24.44 2.12 22.70
N THR A 100 -25.67 2.26 22.19
CA THR A 100 -26.19 3.53 21.63
C THR A 100 -26.84 4.43 22.67
N GLU A 101 -26.90 4.01 23.93
CA GLU A 101 -27.26 4.93 25.01
C GLU A 101 -26.13 5.96 25.14
N ILE A 102 -26.43 7.20 24.74
CA ILE A 102 -25.62 8.36 25.12
C ILE A 102 -25.76 8.45 26.65
N VAL A 103 -24.87 7.78 27.36
CA VAL A 103 -24.74 7.94 28.80
C VAL A 103 -24.33 9.39 29.02
N GLU A 104 -25.26 10.23 29.47
CA GLU A 104 -24.90 11.49 30.10
C GLU A 104 -23.81 11.16 31.12
N GLU A 105 -22.67 11.86 31.05
CA GLU A 105 -21.55 11.68 31.98
C GLU A 105 -22.00 12.14 33.39
N LYS A 106 -22.81 11.32 34.05
CA LYS A 106 -23.25 11.51 35.42
C LYS A 106 -22.01 11.34 36.29
N SER A 107 -21.86 12.19 37.31
CA SER A 107 -20.76 12.11 38.29
C SER A 107 -20.56 10.70 38.89
N GLU A 108 -21.62 9.90 38.95
CA GLU A 108 -21.60 8.49 39.37
C GLU A 108 -20.83 7.58 38.39
N THR A 109 -20.86 7.87 37.08
CA THR A 109 -20.09 7.13 36.05
C THR A 109 -18.59 7.30 36.26
N LYS A 110 -18.13 8.45 36.77
CA LYS A 110 -16.69 8.68 37.05
C LYS A 110 -16.20 7.85 38.24
N GLU A 111 -17.00 7.74 39.29
CA GLU A 111 -16.72 6.85 40.44
C GLU A 111 -16.83 5.37 40.06
N LEU A 112 -17.79 4.99 39.20
CA LEU A 112 -17.91 3.63 38.67
C LEU A 112 -16.77 3.30 37.70
N ILE A 113 -16.28 4.24 36.89
CA ILE A 113 -15.10 4.05 36.03
C ILE A 113 -13.85 3.84 36.88
N ASP A 114 -13.70 4.54 38.02
CA ASP A 114 -12.55 4.34 38.91
C ASP A 114 -12.66 3.01 39.68
N LYS A 115 -13.87 2.59 40.07
CA LYS A 115 -14.14 1.26 40.67
C LYS A 115 -14.03 0.09 39.67
N THR A 116 -14.32 0.36 38.41
CA THR A 116 -14.32 -0.61 37.29
C THR A 116 -13.12 -0.39 36.38
N ARG A 117 -12.07 0.30 36.87
CA ARG A 117 -10.74 0.21 36.29
C ARG A 117 -10.38 -1.25 36.35
N ILE A 118 -10.58 -1.95 35.24
CA ILE A 118 -10.25 -3.34 35.12
C ILE A 118 -8.74 -3.38 35.34
N SER A 119 -8.32 -3.82 36.53
CA SER A 119 -6.92 -4.12 36.82
C SER A 119 -6.60 -5.41 36.05
N ILE A 120 -6.62 -5.33 34.72
CA ILE A 120 -6.12 -6.39 33.85
C ILE A 120 -4.64 -6.43 34.16
N SER A 121 -4.27 -7.37 35.02
CA SER A 121 -2.88 -7.73 35.21
C SER A 121 -2.38 -8.19 33.84
N TYR A 122 -1.46 -7.42 33.26
CA TYR A 122 -0.86 -7.75 31.98
C TYR A 122 -0.24 -9.14 32.10
N ASN A 123 -0.79 -10.10 31.38
CA ASN A 123 -0.22 -11.44 31.33
C ASN A 123 0.78 -11.47 30.16
N PRO A 124 2.09 -11.42 30.43
CA PRO A 124 3.07 -11.36 29.36
C PRO A 124 2.97 -12.61 28.48
N LEU A 125 3.25 -12.42 27.19
CA LEU A 125 3.44 -13.55 26.27
C LEU A 125 4.48 -14.51 26.83
N SER A 126 4.19 -15.81 26.80
CA SER A 126 5.13 -16.81 27.30
C SER A 126 6.47 -16.71 26.54
N SER A 127 7.58 -16.91 27.25
CA SER A 127 8.93 -16.79 26.67
C SER A 127 9.13 -17.68 25.44
N GLY A 128 8.41 -18.80 25.34
CA GLY A 128 8.39 -19.67 24.16
C GLY A 128 7.74 -19.01 22.94
N ARG A 129 6.62 -18.29 23.11
CA ARG A 129 5.94 -17.57 22.02
C ARG A 129 6.76 -16.37 21.55
N VAL A 130 7.41 -15.67 22.48
CA VAL A 130 8.32 -14.56 22.13
C VAL A 130 9.52 -15.07 21.32
N LYS A 131 10.16 -16.15 21.75
CA LYS A 131 11.27 -16.78 21.02
C LYS A 131 10.84 -17.27 19.63
N LEU A 132 9.68 -17.90 19.52
CA LEU A 132 9.11 -18.33 18.25
C LEU A 132 8.90 -17.13 17.32
N GLY A 133 8.29 -16.06 17.81
CA GLY A 133 8.07 -14.82 17.04
C GLY A 133 9.38 -14.20 16.55
N LEU A 134 10.40 -14.14 17.41
CA LEU A 134 11.73 -13.67 17.03
C LEU A 134 12.39 -14.56 15.97
N CYS A 135 12.32 -15.88 16.11
CA CYS A 135 12.85 -16.81 15.10
C CYS A 135 12.16 -16.62 13.74
N VAL A 136 10.82 -16.55 13.71
CA VAL A 136 10.06 -16.33 12.46
C VAL A 136 10.42 -14.97 11.85
N GLY A 137 10.56 -13.93 12.67
CA GLY A 137 10.99 -12.60 12.21
C GLY A 137 12.39 -12.61 11.58
N ILE A 138 13.37 -13.23 12.24
CA ILE A 138 14.75 -13.34 11.73
C ILE A 138 14.78 -14.15 10.43
N ILE A 139 14.08 -15.29 10.39
CA ILE A 139 13.97 -16.12 9.19
C ILE A 139 13.35 -15.33 8.03
N GLY A 140 12.29 -14.56 8.30
CA GLY A 140 11.67 -13.68 7.31
C GLY A 140 12.62 -12.62 6.75
N ILE A 141 13.41 -11.97 7.61
CA ILE A 141 14.42 -10.98 7.20
C ILE A 141 15.53 -11.62 6.35
N LEU A 142 15.99 -12.80 6.74
CA LEU A 142 17.02 -13.54 6.00
C LEU A 142 16.51 -14.00 4.62
N LEU A 143 15.29 -14.54 4.55
CA LEU A 143 14.63 -14.90 3.30
C LEU A 143 14.44 -13.70 2.39
N TYR A 144 13.92 -12.59 2.92
CA TYR A 144 13.78 -11.34 2.15
C TYR A 144 15.13 -10.85 1.60
N SER A 145 16.17 -10.85 2.43
CA SER A 145 17.51 -10.42 2.03
C SER A 145 18.09 -11.33 0.94
N PHE A 146 17.95 -12.65 1.10
CA PHE A 146 18.42 -13.64 0.13
C PHE A 146 17.71 -13.49 -1.22
N ILE A 147 16.37 -13.41 -1.20
CA ILE A 147 15.54 -13.24 -2.40
C ILE A 147 15.85 -11.90 -3.09
N SER A 148 15.95 -10.81 -2.32
CA SER A 148 16.25 -9.48 -2.85
C SER A 148 17.63 -9.40 -3.50
N ILE A 149 18.63 -10.12 -2.96
CA ILE A 149 19.97 -10.19 -3.54
C ILE A 149 19.97 -11.05 -4.80
N SER A 150 19.29 -12.20 -4.78
CA SER A 150 19.31 -13.17 -5.87
C SER A 150 18.52 -12.71 -7.10
N LEU A 151 17.44 -11.94 -6.91
CA LEU A 151 16.57 -11.46 -8.01
C LEU A 151 16.91 -10.03 -8.48
N LYS A 152 17.95 -9.41 -7.90
CA LYS A 152 18.37 -8.03 -8.23
C LYS A 152 18.88 -7.86 -9.67
N SER A 153 19.31 -8.95 -10.31
CA SER A 153 19.97 -8.90 -11.62
C SER A 153 19.03 -8.80 -12.81
N ASP A 154 17.77 -9.26 -12.69
CA ASP A 154 16.84 -9.38 -13.82
C ASP A 154 15.64 -8.41 -13.75
N ASP A 155 15.54 -7.56 -12.72
CA ASP A 155 14.40 -6.67 -12.56
C ASP A 155 14.62 -5.32 -13.29
N PRO A 156 13.76 -4.94 -14.26
CA PRO A 156 13.81 -3.62 -14.87
C PRO A 156 13.74 -2.48 -13.84
N ILE A 157 13.14 -2.70 -12.64
CA ILE A 157 13.08 -1.73 -11.52
C ILE A 157 14.46 -1.19 -11.13
N TYR A 158 15.51 -2.01 -11.17
CA TYR A 158 16.87 -1.57 -10.85
C TYR A 158 17.60 -0.93 -12.05
N ASN A 159 17.10 -1.13 -13.28
CA ASN A 159 17.60 -0.50 -14.50
C ASN A 159 16.91 0.82 -14.86
N PHE A 160 15.81 1.23 -14.19
CA PHE A 160 15.10 2.51 -14.49
C PHE A 160 15.95 3.76 -14.30
N THR A 161 17.07 3.68 -13.58
CA THR A 161 17.95 4.84 -13.54
C THR A 161 18.54 5.14 -14.93
N ARG A 162 18.68 4.17 -15.84
CA ARG A 162 19.14 4.43 -17.20
C ARG A 162 18.00 5.01 -18.04
N MET A 163 17.87 6.34 -18.01
CA MET A 163 17.14 7.07 -19.06
C MET A 163 17.92 6.93 -20.37
N ASP A 164 17.65 5.86 -21.11
CA ASP A 164 18.24 5.60 -22.42
C ASP A 164 17.60 6.48 -23.52
N LYS A 165 16.48 7.12 -23.20
CA LYS A 165 15.72 7.98 -24.11
C LYS A 165 15.48 9.33 -23.46
N ASN A 166 15.75 10.40 -24.20
CA ASN A 166 15.47 11.76 -23.75
C ASN A 166 13.97 12.11 -23.92
N ARG A 167 13.56 13.29 -23.44
CA ARG A 167 12.15 13.72 -23.47
C ARG A 167 11.58 13.75 -24.89
N THR A 168 12.36 14.23 -25.85
CA THR A 168 11.97 14.34 -27.26
C THR A 168 11.77 12.96 -27.88
N GLU A 169 12.71 12.05 -27.66
CA GLU A 169 12.64 10.66 -28.13
C GLU A 169 11.45 9.92 -27.52
N ALA A 170 11.22 10.06 -26.20
CA ALA A 170 10.07 9.47 -25.54
C ALA A 170 8.74 10.01 -26.08
N THR A 171 8.67 11.33 -26.34
CA THR A 171 7.49 11.95 -26.97
C THR A 171 7.25 11.39 -28.36
N LYS A 172 8.31 11.25 -29.17
CA LYS A 172 8.23 10.72 -30.52
C LYS A 172 7.72 9.28 -30.53
N ILE A 173 8.33 8.40 -29.73
CA ILE A 173 7.93 6.99 -29.62
C ILE A 173 6.46 6.87 -29.21
N ALA A 174 6.01 7.67 -28.23
CA ALA A 174 4.62 7.64 -27.78
C ALA A 174 3.63 8.09 -28.88
N ARG A 175 3.98 9.14 -29.64
CA ARG A 175 3.15 9.63 -30.76
C ARG A 175 3.09 8.61 -31.90
N GLU A 176 4.22 8.00 -32.24
CA GLU A 176 4.29 6.93 -33.26
C GLU A 176 3.41 5.75 -32.85
N TYR A 177 3.56 5.26 -31.62
CA TYR A 177 2.73 4.16 -31.11
C TYR A 177 1.24 4.46 -31.18
N LEU A 178 0.80 5.64 -30.73
CA LEU A 178 -0.62 6.02 -30.78
C LEU A 178 -1.14 6.16 -32.21
N THR A 179 -0.31 6.68 -33.12
CA THR A 179 -0.67 6.80 -34.54
C THR A 179 -0.81 5.41 -35.17
N ASP A 180 0.09 4.47 -34.86
CA ASP A 180 0.04 3.08 -35.32
C ASP A 180 -1.21 2.34 -34.79
N GLN A 181 -1.70 2.72 -33.61
CA GLN A 181 -2.97 2.22 -33.07
C GLN A 181 -4.21 2.90 -33.69
N GLY A 182 -4.03 3.81 -34.64
CA GLY A 182 -5.11 4.49 -35.38
C GLY A 182 -5.68 5.72 -34.68
N PHE A 183 -5.03 6.25 -33.64
CA PHE A 183 -5.48 7.49 -33.00
C PHE A 183 -5.05 8.72 -33.81
N ASN A 184 -5.97 9.65 -34.05
CA ASN A 184 -5.65 10.97 -34.59
C ASN A 184 -5.17 11.88 -33.44
N LEU A 185 -3.93 12.38 -33.55
CA LEU A 185 -3.29 13.23 -32.54
C LEU A 185 -3.38 14.73 -32.85
N ASP A 186 -4.06 15.12 -33.93
CA ASP A 186 -4.23 16.52 -34.31
C ASP A 186 -5.05 17.26 -33.25
N GLY A 187 -4.53 18.41 -32.80
CA GLY A 187 -5.14 19.22 -31.74
C GLY A 187 -4.76 18.83 -30.30
N TYR A 188 -3.99 17.75 -30.10
CA TYR A 188 -3.53 17.34 -28.78
C TYR A 188 -2.12 17.86 -28.45
N GLN A 189 -1.95 18.37 -27.23
CA GLN A 189 -0.64 18.73 -26.67
C GLN A 189 -0.03 17.53 -25.93
N SER A 190 1.25 17.27 -26.15
CA SER A 190 1.99 16.22 -25.45
C SER A 190 2.79 16.81 -24.28
N VAL A 191 2.65 16.20 -23.11
CA VAL A 191 3.47 16.49 -21.93
C VAL A 191 4.23 15.22 -21.54
N THR A 192 5.53 15.36 -21.37
CA THR A 192 6.42 14.25 -21.00
C THR A 192 7.22 14.66 -19.78
N TYR A 193 7.18 13.83 -18.76
CA TYR A 193 7.86 14.06 -17.49
C TYR A 193 8.43 12.73 -16.98
N SER A 194 9.53 12.82 -16.24
CA SER A 194 10.12 11.67 -15.55
C SER A 194 9.57 11.59 -14.13
N GLU A 195 9.04 10.43 -13.74
CA GLU A 195 8.44 10.19 -12.42
C GLU A 195 9.45 9.68 -11.37
N ASN A 196 10.64 9.22 -11.80
CA ASN A 196 11.66 8.63 -10.93
C ASN A 196 12.99 9.39 -10.99
N TRP A 197 12.95 10.72 -10.85
CA TRP A 197 14.17 11.51 -10.69
C TRP A 197 14.85 11.11 -9.38
N LEU A 198 16.17 10.93 -9.39
CA LEU A 198 16.94 10.70 -8.15
C LEU A 198 16.53 11.76 -7.11
N PRO A 199 16.04 11.39 -5.92
CA PRO A 199 15.83 12.36 -4.87
C PRO A 199 17.21 12.89 -4.51
N SER A 200 17.48 14.14 -4.87
CA SER A 200 18.65 14.85 -4.36
C SER A 200 18.35 15.03 -2.87
N GLY A 201 19.00 14.24 -2.01
CA GLY A 201 18.79 14.32 -0.57
C GLY A 201 18.99 15.78 -0.12
N GLY A 202 17.93 16.40 0.39
CA GLY A 202 17.95 17.77 0.89
C GLY A 202 16.64 18.53 0.66
N ILE A 203 16.39 19.53 1.50
CA ILE A 203 15.16 20.32 1.67
C ILE A 203 14.80 21.21 0.44
N MET A 204 15.40 20.96 -0.73
CA MET A 204 15.12 21.70 -1.97
C MET A 204 14.59 20.74 -3.04
N ASP A 205 13.28 20.51 -2.98
CA ASP A 205 12.46 19.84 -3.99
C ASP A 205 12.25 20.73 -5.24
N LYS A 206 13.33 21.29 -5.79
CA LYS A 206 13.31 22.06 -7.03
C LYS A 206 14.16 21.34 -8.06
N LYS A 207 13.50 20.78 -9.08
CA LYS A 207 14.10 20.36 -10.34
C LYS A 207 15.01 21.48 -10.86
N ASN A 208 16.31 21.38 -10.61
CA ASN A 208 17.26 22.39 -11.07
C ASN A 208 17.27 22.35 -12.60
N LYS A 209 16.83 23.46 -13.23
CA LYS A 209 16.68 23.55 -14.69
C LYS A 209 17.98 23.26 -15.44
N TYR A 210 19.13 23.57 -14.84
CA TYR A 210 20.44 23.30 -15.41
C TYR A 210 20.78 21.80 -15.38
N VAL A 211 20.54 21.13 -14.25
CA VAL A 211 20.70 19.67 -14.13
C VAL A 211 19.80 18.94 -15.11
N ALA A 212 18.55 19.42 -15.26
CA ALA A 212 17.61 18.85 -16.23
C ALA A 212 18.08 19.04 -17.67
N TYR A 213 18.55 20.25 -18.03
CA TYR A 213 19.05 20.56 -19.37
C TYR A 213 20.30 19.76 -19.73
N ILE A 214 21.24 19.61 -18.79
CA ILE A 214 22.49 18.86 -19.02
C ILE A 214 22.20 17.37 -19.13
N LEU A 215 21.29 16.83 -18.31
CA LEU A 215 20.86 15.45 -18.43
C LEU A 215 20.16 15.19 -19.77
N GLU A 216 19.32 16.12 -20.22
CA GLU A 216 18.54 16.02 -21.46
C GLU A 216 19.41 16.09 -22.72
N ASN A 217 20.42 16.97 -22.76
CA ASN A 217 21.25 17.21 -23.95
C ASN A 217 22.62 16.50 -23.89
N GLY A 218 23.07 16.11 -22.70
CA GLY A 218 24.42 15.59 -22.47
C GLY A 218 24.47 14.20 -21.86
N GLY A 219 23.34 13.66 -21.37
CA GLY A 219 23.31 12.39 -20.68
C GLY A 219 24.01 12.41 -19.32
N LYS A 220 24.05 11.25 -18.66
CA LYS A 220 24.54 11.12 -17.28
C LYS A 220 26.03 11.39 -17.11
N ASP A 221 26.85 11.01 -18.09
CA ASP A 221 28.30 11.16 -17.98
C ASP A 221 28.71 12.64 -18.03
N LYS A 222 28.03 13.43 -18.87
CA LYS A 222 28.23 14.88 -18.93
C LYS A 222 27.70 15.59 -17.68
N LEU A 223 26.60 15.10 -17.10
CA LEU A 223 26.11 15.58 -15.81
C LEU A 223 27.10 15.27 -14.67
N ARG A 224 27.69 14.06 -14.66
CA ARG A 224 28.71 13.67 -13.69
C ARG A 224 29.95 14.57 -13.78
N HIS A 225 30.40 14.88 -15.00
CA HIS A 225 31.50 15.80 -15.23
C HIS A 225 31.19 17.21 -14.71
N PHE A 226 30.03 17.77 -15.08
CA PHE A 226 29.60 19.09 -14.63
C PHE A 226 29.55 19.21 -13.10
N LEU A 227 28.97 18.22 -12.42
CA LEU A 227 28.91 18.19 -10.95
C LEU A 227 30.28 17.95 -10.30
N SER A 228 31.23 17.35 -11.02
CA SER A 228 32.60 17.17 -10.51
C SER A 228 33.47 18.41 -10.66
N GLU A 229 33.17 19.31 -11.61
CA GLU A 229 33.88 20.58 -11.80
C GLU A 229 33.46 21.64 -10.78
N ASP A 230 32.18 21.67 -10.37
CA ASP A 230 31.66 22.63 -9.38
C ASP A 230 32.10 22.34 -7.92
N TYR A 231 32.88 21.28 -7.68
CA TYR A 231 33.37 20.87 -6.35
C TYR A 231 34.85 21.21 -6.07
N ILE A 232 35.46 22.09 -6.86
CA ILE A 232 36.80 22.68 -6.63
C ILE A 232 36.69 24.19 -6.42
#